data_AF-A0A7S1F9V6-F1
#
_entry.id   AF-A0A7S1F9V6-F1
#
_cell.length_a   1.000
_cell.length_b   1.000
_cell.length_c   1.000
_cell.angle_alpha   90.00
_cell.angle_beta   90.00
_cell.angle_gamma   90.00
#
_symmetry.space_group_name_H-M   'P 1'
#
loop_
_entity.id
_entity.type
_entity.pdbx_description
1 polymer ?
#
loop_
_entity_poly.entity_id
_entity_poly.type
_entity_poly.pdbx_seq_one_letter_code
_entity_poly.pdbx_strand_id
1 'polypeptide(L)'
;MSGSDQGVAVLQELLRKPPQEIAEWALEQAGQMQSNNVQVERLPIFQLAGALKSASVEEKQALVCNAVKGFGDLPAIRRAEAVRIAMRAQHVMQQAEGLELAKLAEREHAAAMQRLAALESRSSSGFIDASGSSNAPPVPQRVRSQERLQQSGNPLVENLLRVAKEAKFNEMPRQDLSVIAQAAQREAMTQVQPQHLLDVVTQLNEHEREELTEVLVEAQVVPEEQRGLLEEAVRPGGYADKLSMALGWASLARKYVWVFVALPIVEFALSMVFGLMFECATPLPSWLRFDSVLAFLVAGSIFFTGVVLQPVYEKLREDPHGAVHRWHQVSEGRSFRTKLERAVPGVDFEAYRWGAIGVFAMVFLVLVGVFWAVIGVFELLATLVLGCNVATLIMCMLFIGLRFGFLVSMVLLLFFVLDEVQKHRSRLTVLGSTAVPMTEDARPRDRQPPHDHRDFLMGPGTAWE
;
A
#
# COMPACT_ATOMS: atom_id res chain seq x y z
N MET A 1 -32.38 -31.57 -22.08
CA MET A 1 -30.91 -31.66 -21.94
C MET A 1 -30.63 -31.86 -20.47
N SER A 2 -29.83 -32.85 -20.10
CA SER A 2 -29.47 -33.06 -18.71
C SER A 2 -28.56 -31.90 -18.24
N GLY A 3 -28.53 -31.60 -16.93
CA GLY A 3 -27.65 -30.54 -16.40
C GLY A 3 -26.16 -30.78 -16.72
N SER A 4 -25.76 -32.04 -16.90
CA SER A 4 -24.42 -32.42 -17.35
C SER A 4 -24.11 -31.97 -18.77
N ASP A 5 -25.09 -32.04 -19.69
CA ASP A 5 -24.86 -31.66 -21.10
C ASP A 5 -24.66 -30.14 -21.24
N GLN A 6 -25.36 -29.36 -20.40
CA GLN A 6 -25.23 -27.90 -20.37
C GLN A 6 -23.86 -27.48 -19.81
N GLY A 7 -23.40 -28.12 -18.73
CA GLY A 7 -22.08 -27.84 -18.17
C GLY A 7 -20.93 -28.13 -19.15
N VAL A 8 -21.01 -29.23 -19.91
CA VAL A 8 -19.99 -29.58 -20.91
C VAL A 8 -19.98 -28.55 -22.05
N ALA A 9 -21.15 -28.05 -22.47
CA ALA A 9 -21.23 -26.97 -23.45
C ALA A 9 -20.55 -25.69 -22.94
N VAL A 10 -20.79 -25.29 -21.69
CA VAL A 10 -20.14 -24.13 -21.07
C VAL A 10 -18.61 -24.33 -20.99
N LEU A 11 -18.14 -25.50 -20.59
CA LEU A 11 -16.70 -25.81 -20.55
C LEU A 11 -16.04 -25.68 -21.93
N GLN A 12 -16.65 -26.28 -22.96
CA GLN A 12 -16.13 -26.23 -24.33
C GLN A 12 -16.20 -24.81 -24.92
N GLU A 13 -17.21 -24.02 -24.54
CA GLU A 13 -17.31 -22.61 -24.91
C GLU A 13 -16.15 -21.81 -24.28
N LEU A 14 -15.93 -21.95 -22.97
CA LEU A 14 -14.86 -21.25 -22.26
C LEU A 14 -13.48 -21.63 -22.78
N LEU A 15 -13.22 -22.90 -23.09
CA LEU A 15 -11.94 -23.35 -23.65
C LEU A 15 -11.63 -22.76 -25.04
N ARG A 16 -12.66 -22.30 -25.77
CA ARG A 16 -12.50 -21.63 -27.07
C ARG A 16 -12.39 -20.11 -26.99
N LYS A 17 -12.78 -19.52 -25.85
CA LYS A 17 -12.73 -18.07 -25.65
C LYS A 17 -11.29 -17.58 -25.41
N PRO A 18 -11.00 -16.32 -25.74
CA PRO A 18 -9.73 -15.73 -25.37
C PRO A 18 -9.60 -15.66 -23.84
N PRO A 19 -8.36 -15.74 -23.30
CA PRO A 19 -8.09 -15.69 -21.86
C PRO A 19 -8.82 -14.55 -21.13
N GLN A 20 -8.79 -13.33 -21.69
CA GLN A 20 -9.43 -12.14 -21.11
C GLN A 20 -10.93 -12.35 -20.88
N GLU A 21 -11.67 -12.89 -21.84
CA GLU A 21 -13.12 -13.12 -21.71
C GLU A 21 -13.44 -14.19 -20.65
N ILE A 22 -12.56 -15.18 -20.47
CA ILE A 22 -12.72 -16.20 -19.42
C ILE A 22 -12.55 -15.54 -18.05
N ALA A 23 -11.57 -14.64 -17.89
CA ALA A 23 -11.36 -13.90 -16.66
C ALA A 23 -12.53 -12.94 -16.36
N GLU A 24 -13.03 -12.21 -17.37
CA GLU A 24 -14.23 -11.36 -17.23
C GLU A 24 -15.45 -12.19 -16.83
N TRP A 25 -15.69 -13.31 -17.51
CA TRP A 25 -16.77 -14.24 -17.18
C TRP A 25 -16.66 -14.74 -15.74
N ALA A 26 -15.46 -15.16 -15.31
CA ALA A 26 -15.24 -15.64 -13.95
C ALA A 26 -15.54 -14.56 -12.89
N LEU A 27 -15.18 -13.29 -13.17
CA LEU A 27 -15.48 -12.16 -12.30
C LEU A 27 -16.96 -11.86 -12.22
N GLU A 28 -17.67 -11.90 -13.34
CA GLU A 28 -19.12 -11.72 -13.36
C GLU A 28 -19.83 -12.81 -12.57
N GLN A 29 -19.41 -14.07 -12.72
CA GLN A 29 -19.95 -15.18 -11.93
C GLN A 29 -19.66 -14.99 -10.43
N ALA A 30 -18.45 -14.57 -10.07
CA ALA A 30 -18.08 -14.30 -8.69
C ALA A 30 -18.87 -13.12 -8.09
N GLY A 31 -19.11 -12.06 -8.85
CA GLY A 31 -19.96 -10.94 -8.45
C GLY A 31 -21.43 -11.35 -8.24
N GLN A 32 -21.97 -12.20 -9.13
CA GLN A 32 -23.34 -12.73 -8.99
C GLN A 32 -23.49 -13.58 -7.71
N MET A 33 -22.47 -14.35 -7.34
CA MET A 33 -22.48 -15.17 -6.12
C MET A 33 -22.48 -14.35 -4.82
N GLN A 34 -22.14 -13.06 -4.86
CA GLN A 34 -22.20 -12.19 -3.67
C GLN A 34 -23.61 -11.79 -3.27
N SER A 35 -24.60 -11.96 -4.16
CA SER A 35 -25.98 -11.55 -3.90
C SER A 35 -26.73 -12.57 -3.04
N ASN A 36 -27.37 -12.11 -1.96
CA ASN A 36 -28.06 -12.95 -0.96
C ASN A 36 -29.19 -13.85 -1.49
N ASN A 37 -29.77 -13.53 -2.66
CA ASN A 37 -30.98 -14.20 -3.18
C ASN A 37 -30.74 -14.97 -4.49
N VAL A 38 -29.49 -15.30 -4.81
CA VAL A 38 -29.17 -15.98 -6.06
C VAL A 38 -29.31 -17.49 -5.90
N GLN A 39 -30.09 -18.11 -6.79
CA GLN A 39 -30.16 -19.57 -6.92
C GLN A 39 -28.89 -20.04 -7.64
N VAL A 40 -27.89 -20.44 -6.84
CA VAL A 40 -26.56 -20.85 -7.31
C VAL A 40 -26.66 -21.97 -8.34
N GLU A 41 -27.63 -22.88 -8.18
CA GLU A 41 -27.83 -24.05 -9.03
C GLU A 41 -28.20 -23.67 -10.48
N ARG A 42 -28.67 -22.43 -10.70
CA ARG A 42 -28.99 -21.90 -12.03
C ARG A 42 -27.83 -21.14 -12.66
N LEU A 43 -26.78 -20.83 -11.90
CA LEU A 43 -25.66 -20.07 -12.42
C LEU A 43 -24.82 -20.93 -13.38
N PRO A 44 -24.31 -20.35 -14.48
CA PRO A 44 -23.37 -21.02 -15.38
C PRO A 44 -22.16 -21.63 -14.66
N ILE A 45 -21.64 -20.99 -13.61
CA ILE A 45 -20.52 -21.52 -12.81
C ILE A 45 -20.84 -22.83 -12.10
N PHE A 46 -22.08 -23.04 -11.68
CA PHE A 46 -22.51 -24.30 -11.05
C PHE A 46 -22.63 -25.42 -12.08
N GLN A 47 -23.13 -25.12 -13.27
CA GLN A 47 -23.18 -26.08 -14.38
C GLN A 47 -21.77 -26.48 -14.83
N LEU A 48 -20.87 -25.49 -14.94
CA LEU A 48 -19.46 -25.71 -15.22
C LEU A 48 -18.82 -26.62 -14.15
N ALA A 49 -19.08 -26.36 -12.86
CA ALA A 49 -18.60 -27.20 -11.77
C ALA A 49 -19.02 -28.68 -11.94
N GLY A 50 -20.28 -28.93 -12.28
CA GLY A 50 -20.77 -30.28 -12.58
C GLY A 50 -20.03 -30.95 -13.75
N ALA A 51 -19.67 -30.20 -14.79
CA ALA A 51 -18.91 -30.71 -15.93
C ALA A 51 -17.42 -30.94 -15.64
N LEU A 52 -16.82 -30.12 -14.76
CA LEU A 52 -15.43 -30.31 -14.32
C LEU A 52 -15.24 -31.68 -13.64
N LYS A 53 -16.28 -32.25 -13.03
CA LYS A 53 -16.21 -33.61 -12.47
C LYS A 53 -15.73 -34.66 -13.49
N SER A 54 -16.27 -34.60 -14.72
CA SER A 54 -15.97 -35.56 -15.79
C SER A 54 -14.89 -35.09 -16.76
N ALA A 55 -14.45 -33.84 -16.66
CA ALA A 55 -13.43 -33.28 -17.52
C ALA A 55 -12.03 -33.87 -17.25
N SER A 56 -11.22 -33.96 -18.31
CA SER A 56 -9.82 -34.36 -18.24
C SER A 56 -8.99 -33.38 -17.41
N VAL A 57 -7.83 -33.82 -16.93
CA VAL A 57 -6.91 -32.97 -16.15
C VAL A 57 -6.39 -31.84 -17.03
N GLU A 58 -6.15 -32.12 -18.31
CA GLU A 58 -5.69 -31.18 -19.32
C GLU A 58 -6.71 -30.06 -19.56
N GLU A 59 -8.00 -30.39 -19.67
CA GLU A 59 -9.07 -29.38 -19.82
C GLU A 59 -9.20 -28.50 -18.58
N LYS A 60 -9.11 -29.09 -17.38
CA LYS A 60 -9.13 -28.34 -16.10
C LYS A 60 -7.95 -27.39 -16.02
N GLN A 61 -6.75 -27.89 -16.33
CA GLN A 61 -5.52 -27.11 -16.33
C GLN A 61 -5.59 -25.98 -17.35
N ALA A 62 -6.03 -26.26 -18.58
CA ALA A 62 -6.17 -25.26 -19.63
C ALA A 62 -7.14 -24.14 -19.25
N LEU A 63 -8.29 -24.50 -18.66
CA LEU A 63 -9.26 -23.51 -18.17
C LEU A 63 -8.65 -22.61 -17.10
N VAL A 64 -7.97 -23.18 -16.10
CA VAL A 64 -7.36 -22.42 -15.02
C VAL A 64 -6.21 -21.55 -15.53
N CYS A 65 -5.31 -22.10 -16.37
CA CYS A 65 -4.22 -21.32 -16.98
C CYS A 65 -4.77 -20.17 -17.83
N ASN A 66 -5.79 -20.40 -18.65
CA ASN A 66 -6.37 -19.33 -19.47
C ASN A 66 -7.08 -18.28 -18.60
N ALA A 67 -7.75 -18.67 -17.51
CA ALA A 67 -8.35 -17.71 -16.58
C ALA A 67 -7.30 -16.83 -15.88
N VAL A 68 -6.21 -17.43 -15.40
CA VAL A 68 -5.09 -16.70 -14.76
C VAL A 68 -4.37 -15.82 -15.77
N LYS A 69 -4.15 -16.31 -16.99
CA LYS A 69 -3.57 -15.54 -18.08
C LYS A 69 -4.43 -14.32 -18.41
N GLY A 70 -5.74 -14.52 -18.54
CA GLY A 70 -6.71 -13.47 -18.84
C GLY A 70 -6.80 -12.39 -17.78
N PHE A 71 -6.55 -12.73 -16.51
CA PHE A 71 -6.51 -11.76 -15.43
C PHE A 71 -5.45 -10.67 -15.66
N GLY A 72 -4.29 -11.04 -16.19
CA GLY A 72 -3.23 -10.08 -16.54
C GLY A 72 -3.68 -9.08 -17.60
N ASP A 73 -4.52 -9.53 -18.55
CA ASP A 73 -5.02 -8.75 -19.68
C ASP A 73 -6.21 -7.83 -19.32
N LEU A 74 -6.79 -7.97 -18.11
CA LEU A 74 -7.91 -7.14 -17.66
C LEU A 74 -7.53 -5.68 -17.41
N PRO A 75 -8.43 -4.72 -17.61
CA PRO A 75 -8.24 -3.33 -17.17
C PRO A 75 -7.98 -3.22 -15.66
N ALA A 76 -7.17 -2.24 -15.23
CA ALA A 76 -6.77 -2.08 -13.82
C ALA A 76 -7.95 -2.04 -12.84
N ILE A 77 -9.06 -1.39 -13.21
CA ILE A 77 -10.29 -1.33 -12.40
C ILE A 77 -10.88 -2.72 -12.17
N ARG A 78 -10.91 -3.57 -13.21
CA ARG A 78 -11.42 -4.94 -13.14
C ARG A 78 -10.49 -5.86 -12.36
N ARG A 79 -9.17 -5.70 -12.51
CA ARG A 79 -8.18 -6.41 -11.69
C ARG A 79 -8.32 -6.06 -10.20
N ALA A 80 -8.56 -4.80 -9.87
CA ALA A 80 -8.80 -4.39 -8.49
C ALA A 80 -10.11 -4.97 -7.92
N GLU A 81 -11.18 -5.02 -8.72
CA GLU A 81 -12.41 -5.73 -8.34
C GLU A 81 -12.13 -7.21 -8.05
N ALA A 82 -11.39 -7.88 -8.93
CA ALA A 82 -11.00 -9.27 -8.75
C ALA A 82 -10.20 -9.54 -7.47
N VAL A 83 -9.24 -8.66 -7.15
CA VAL A 83 -8.47 -8.73 -5.91
C VAL A 83 -9.37 -8.54 -4.69
N ARG A 84 -10.32 -7.60 -4.70
CA ARG A 84 -11.32 -7.47 -3.60
C ARG A 84 -12.15 -8.73 -3.41
N ILE A 85 -12.58 -9.36 -4.50
CA ILE A 85 -13.33 -10.62 -4.45
C ILE A 85 -12.47 -11.73 -3.84
N ALA A 86 -11.20 -11.82 -4.25
CA ALA A 86 -10.27 -12.82 -3.75
C ALA A 86 -9.96 -12.63 -2.26
N MET A 87 -9.67 -11.40 -1.81
CA MET A 87 -9.43 -11.08 -0.40
C MET A 87 -10.65 -11.43 0.47
N ARG A 88 -11.85 -11.04 0.03
CA ARG A 88 -13.10 -11.43 0.70
C ARG A 88 -13.27 -12.94 0.73
N ALA A 89 -12.98 -13.65 -0.36
CA ALA A 89 -13.07 -15.10 -0.39
C ALA A 89 -12.08 -15.74 0.60
N GLN A 90 -10.83 -15.27 0.65
CA GLN A 90 -9.80 -15.76 1.57
C GLN A 90 -10.17 -15.52 3.02
N HIS A 91 -10.53 -14.29 3.39
CA HIS A 91 -10.92 -13.96 4.76
C HIS A 91 -12.05 -14.86 5.24
N VAL A 92 -13.02 -15.15 4.36
CA VAL A 92 -14.14 -15.96 4.77
C VAL A 92 -13.84 -17.47 4.71
N MET A 93 -12.92 -17.93 3.87
CA MET A 93 -12.37 -19.29 3.98
C MET A 93 -11.64 -19.50 5.30
N GLN A 94 -10.80 -18.56 5.73
CA GLN A 94 -10.13 -18.60 7.04
C GLN A 94 -11.15 -18.62 8.19
N GLN A 95 -12.22 -17.82 8.11
CA GLN A 95 -13.32 -17.88 9.09
C GLN A 95 -14.04 -19.23 9.09
N ALA A 96 -14.28 -19.82 7.92
CA ALA A 96 -14.94 -21.12 7.81
C ALA A 96 -14.06 -22.25 8.39
N GLU A 97 -12.75 -22.23 8.13
CA GLU A 97 -11.79 -23.16 8.73
C GLU A 97 -11.76 -23.00 10.24
N GLY A 98 -11.69 -21.77 10.76
CA GLY A 98 -11.75 -21.50 12.20
C GLY A 98 -13.05 -21.99 12.84
N LEU A 99 -14.19 -21.85 12.15
CA LEU A 99 -15.49 -22.34 12.62
C LEU A 99 -15.57 -23.86 12.63
N GLU A 100 -15.06 -24.54 11.59
CA GLU A 100 -14.99 -26.01 11.56
C GLU A 100 -14.06 -26.54 12.66
N LEU A 101 -12.92 -25.88 12.91
CA LEU A 101 -12.02 -26.20 14.00
C LEU A 101 -12.73 -26.08 15.36
N ALA A 102 -13.50 -25.00 15.55
CA ALA A 102 -14.29 -24.79 16.75
C ALA A 102 -15.37 -25.87 16.95
N LYS A 103 -16.07 -26.28 15.88
CA LYS A 103 -17.06 -27.38 15.94
C LYS A 103 -16.40 -28.72 16.28
N LEU A 104 -15.20 -28.96 15.75
CA LEU A 104 -14.45 -30.19 16.03
C LEU A 104 -14.04 -30.22 17.51
N ALA A 105 -13.51 -29.11 18.04
CA ALA A 105 -13.19 -28.96 19.45
C ALA A 105 -14.42 -29.14 20.35
N GLU A 106 -15.59 -28.62 19.96
CA GLU A 106 -16.85 -28.82 20.70
C GLU A 106 -17.28 -30.29 20.70
N ARG A 107 -17.18 -30.99 19.56
CA ARG A 107 -17.48 -32.43 19.47
C ARG A 107 -16.55 -33.26 20.33
N GLU A 108 -15.26 -32.96 20.32
CA GLU A 108 -14.29 -33.65 21.17
C GLU A 108 -14.54 -33.36 22.66
N HIS A 109 -14.87 -32.12 23.01
CA HIS A 109 -15.21 -31.75 24.39
C HIS A 109 -16.49 -32.45 24.86
N ALA A 110 -17.53 -32.52 24.02
CA ALA A 110 -18.75 -33.26 24.31
C ALA A 110 -18.48 -34.77 24.48
N ALA A 111 -17.66 -35.36 23.62
CA ALA A 111 -17.26 -36.76 23.74
C ALA A 111 -16.44 -37.01 25.02
N ALA A 112 -15.56 -36.08 25.40
CA ALA A 112 -14.80 -36.15 26.65
C ALA A 112 -15.71 -36.06 27.89
N MET A 113 -16.70 -35.16 27.89
CA MET A 113 -17.70 -35.05 28.95
C MET A 113 -18.55 -36.32 29.10
N GLN A 114 -18.95 -36.94 27.98
CA GLN A 114 -19.65 -38.23 28.01
C GLN A 114 -18.79 -39.34 28.62
N ARG A 115 -17.48 -39.36 28.32
CA ARG A 115 -16.54 -40.30 28.94
C ARG A 115 -16.43 -40.09 30.45
N LEU A 116 -16.39 -38.84 30.91
CA LEU A 116 -16.36 -38.52 32.35
C LEU A 116 -17.66 -38.96 33.05
N ALA A 117 -18.82 -38.67 32.47
CA ALA A 117 -20.12 -39.09 33.03
C ALA A 117 -20.25 -40.62 33.12
N ALA A 118 -19.74 -41.36 32.13
CA ALA A 118 -19.73 -42.82 32.15
C ALA A 118 -18.79 -43.41 33.22
N LEU A 119 -17.69 -42.72 33.55
CA LEU A 119 -16.81 -43.08 34.65
C LEU A 119 -17.46 -42.79 36.01
N GLU A 120 -18.16 -41.67 36.14
CA GLU A 120 -18.90 -41.31 37.35
C GLU A 120 -20.05 -42.29 37.64
N SER A 121 -20.81 -42.72 36.62
CA SER A 121 -21.85 -43.75 36.78
C SER A 121 -21.29 -45.12 37.18
N ARG A 122 -20.08 -45.45 36.73
CA ARG A 122 -19.37 -46.66 37.18
C ARG A 122 -18.89 -46.55 38.63
N SER A 123 -18.46 -45.36 39.04
CA SER A 123 -18.04 -45.09 40.42
C SER A 123 -19.22 -45.12 41.41
N SER A 124 -20.39 -44.59 41.01
CA SER A 124 -21.59 -44.58 41.85
C SER A 124 -22.31 -45.92 41.91
N SER A 125 -22.19 -46.78 40.89
CA SER A 125 -22.69 -48.16 40.95
C SER A 125 -21.91 -49.08 41.92
N GLY A 126 -20.81 -48.60 42.51
CA GLY A 126 -20.06 -49.29 43.56
C GLY A 126 -20.48 -48.94 44.99
N PHE A 127 -21.46 -48.05 45.18
CA PHE A 127 -21.88 -47.59 46.50
C PHE A 127 -23.41 -47.64 46.63
N ILE A 128 -23.93 -48.74 47.15
CA ILE A 128 -25.32 -48.82 47.63
C ILE A 128 -25.34 -48.13 49.00
N ASP A 129 -26.03 -47.00 49.11
CA ASP A 129 -27.02 -46.82 50.18
C ASP A 129 -27.97 -45.65 49.93
N ALA A 130 -29.16 -45.82 50.50
CA ALA A 130 -30.40 -45.12 50.22
C ALA A 130 -30.45 -43.64 50.62
N SER A 131 -31.06 -42.81 49.78
CA SER A 131 -32.19 -41.92 50.14
C SER A 131 -32.52 -41.01 48.96
N GLY A 132 -33.83 -40.92 48.66
CA GLY A 132 -34.33 -40.20 47.51
C GLY A 132 -34.24 -38.68 47.63
N SER A 133 -34.05 -38.02 46.50
CA SER A 133 -34.63 -36.70 46.25
C SER A 133 -34.63 -36.44 44.75
N SER A 134 -35.83 -36.17 44.24
CA SER A 134 -36.09 -35.78 42.86
C SER A 134 -35.38 -34.47 42.55
N ASN A 135 -34.63 -34.42 41.45
CA ASN A 135 -34.50 -33.22 40.63
C ASN A 135 -34.08 -33.64 39.22
N ALA A 136 -35.00 -33.48 38.28
CA ALA A 136 -34.71 -33.64 36.86
C ALA A 136 -33.69 -32.58 36.43
N PRO A 137 -32.65 -32.94 35.65
CA PRO A 137 -31.71 -31.94 35.15
C PRO A 137 -32.41 -31.03 34.14
N PRO A 138 -32.16 -29.71 34.18
CA PRO A 138 -32.71 -28.79 33.20
C PRO A 138 -32.07 -29.09 31.84
N VAL A 139 -32.93 -29.31 30.83
CA VAL A 139 -32.55 -29.37 29.42
C VAL A 139 -31.79 -28.08 29.09
N PRO A 140 -30.52 -28.14 28.63
CA PRO A 140 -29.76 -26.93 28.37
C PRO A 140 -30.40 -26.15 27.23
N GLN A 141 -30.77 -24.91 27.54
CA GLN A 141 -31.27 -23.86 26.66
C GLN A 141 -30.20 -23.37 25.64
N ARG A 142 -29.26 -24.25 25.27
CA ARG A 142 -28.07 -23.99 24.44
C ARG A 142 -28.35 -24.20 22.94
N VAL A 143 -29.45 -24.86 22.59
CA VAL A 143 -29.81 -25.17 21.19
C VAL A 143 -30.32 -23.93 20.42
N ARG A 144 -30.97 -22.97 21.09
CA ARG A 144 -31.50 -21.76 20.41
C ARG A 144 -30.46 -20.68 20.11
N SER A 145 -29.33 -20.69 20.81
CA SER A 145 -28.21 -19.76 20.56
C SER A 145 -27.37 -20.20 19.37
N GLN A 146 -27.37 -21.51 19.07
CA GLN A 146 -26.55 -22.14 18.04
C GLN A 146 -27.16 -21.97 16.63
N GLU A 147 -28.49 -22.02 16.51
CA GLU A 147 -29.19 -21.71 15.25
C GLU A 147 -29.01 -20.25 14.81
N ARG A 148 -28.86 -19.31 15.77
CA ARG A 148 -28.69 -17.89 15.46
C ARG A 148 -27.28 -17.53 15.00
N LEU A 149 -26.27 -18.35 15.32
CA LEU A 149 -24.90 -18.23 14.81
C LEU A 149 -24.72 -18.92 13.43
N GLN A 150 -25.58 -19.88 13.09
CA GLN A 150 -25.59 -20.52 11.76
C GLN A 150 -26.18 -19.64 10.64
N GLN A 151 -26.91 -18.57 10.99
CA GLN A 151 -27.53 -17.64 10.03
C GLN A 151 -26.66 -16.43 9.65
N SER A 152 -25.41 -16.35 10.13
CA SER A 152 -24.45 -15.29 9.78
C SER A 152 -23.39 -15.76 8.77
N GLY A 153 -23.72 -16.73 7.92
CA GLY A 153 -22.84 -17.12 6.82
C GLY A 153 -22.82 -16.04 5.76
N ASN A 154 -21.63 -15.53 5.40
CA ASN A 154 -21.48 -14.67 4.24
C ASN A 154 -22.01 -15.44 3.00
N PRO A 155 -22.99 -14.90 2.24
CA PRO A 155 -23.63 -15.59 1.11
C PRO A 155 -22.63 -16.14 0.10
N LEU A 156 -21.52 -15.42 -0.10
CA LEU A 156 -20.46 -15.80 -1.03
C LEU A 156 -19.86 -17.17 -0.69
N VAL A 157 -19.69 -17.48 0.59
CA VAL A 157 -19.06 -18.74 1.05
C VAL A 157 -19.98 -19.90 0.85
N GLU A 158 -21.25 -19.73 1.22
CA GLU A 158 -22.22 -20.80 1.07
C GLU A 158 -22.38 -21.14 -0.41
N ASN A 159 -22.43 -20.12 -1.25
CA ASN A 159 -22.50 -20.26 -2.69
C ASN A 159 -21.23 -20.91 -3.27
N LEU A 160 -20.04 -20.46 -2.87
CA LEU A 160 -18.76 -21.05 -3.28
C LEU A 160 -18.61 -22.51 -2.81
N LEU A 161 -19.01 -22.83 -1.57
CA LEU A 161 -18.98 -24.19 -1.04
C LEU A 161 -19.93 -25.10 -1.80
N ARG A 162 -21.10 -24.61 -2.22
CA ARG A 162 -22.02 -25.37 -3.08
C ARG A 162 -21.39 -25.66 -4.44
N VAL A 163 -20.78 -24.66 -5.08
CA VAL A 163 -20.06 -24.83 -6.36
C VAL A 163 -18.90 -25.82 -6.20
N ALA A 164 -18.11 -25.69 -5.13
CA ALA A 164 -16.98 -26.58 -4.87
C ALA A 164 -17.39 -28.03 -4.58
N LYS A 165 -18.51 -28.23 -3.88
CA LYS A 165 -19.12 -29.55 -3.65
C LYS A 165 -19.61 -30.18 -4.95
N GLU A 166 -20.24 -29.39 -5.82
CA GLU A 166 -20.71 -29.87 -7.13
C GLU A 166 -19.53 -30.29 -8.02
N ALA A 167 -18.44 -29.52 -8.00
CA ALA A 167 -17.18 -29.87 -8.68
C ALA A 167 -16.47 -31.09 -8.07
N LYS A 168 -16.91 -31.57 -6.90
CA LYS A 168 -16.30 -32.68 -6.15
C LYS A 168 -14.80 -32.51 -5.96
N PHE A 169 -14.33 -31.29 -5.66
CA PHE A 169 -12.91 -31.04 -5.39
C PHE A 169 -12.36 -31.92 -4.26
N ASN A 170 -13.20 -32.30 -3.28
CA ASN A 170 -12.85 -33.23 -2.20
C ASN A 170 -12.60 -34.67 -2.65
N GLU A 171 -13.13 -35.09 -3.81
CA GLU A 171 -12.93 -36.43 -4.38
C GLU A 171 -11.83 -36.45 -5.45
N MET A 172 -11.30 -35.29 -5.83
CA MET A 172 -10.25 -35.18 -6.85
C MET A 172 -8.92 -35.74 -6.32
N PRO A 173 -8.18 -36.55 -7.11
CA PRO A 173 -6.87 -37.02 -6.72
C PRO A 173 -5.95 -35.85 -6.36
N ARG A 174 -5.20 -35.96 -5.25
CA ARG A 174 -4.26 -34.92 -4.81
C ARG A 174 -3.22 -34.56 -5.88
N GLN A 175 -2.86 -35.54 -6.72
CA GLN A 175 -1.94 -35.34 -7.83
C GLN A 175 -2.53 -34.38 -8.87
N ASP A 176 -3.78 -34.56 -9.28
CA ASP A 176 -4.44 -33.68 -10.25
C ASP A 176 -4.58 -32.25 -9.71
N LEU A 177 -4.95 -32.11 -8.43
CA LEU A 177 -5.01 -30.80 -7.76
C LEU A 177 -3.65 -30.10 -7.74
N SER A 178 -2.57 -30.83 -7.44
CA SER A 178 -1.21 -30.27 -7.44
C SER A 178 -0.76 -29.82 -8.83
N VAL A 179 -1.13 -30.55 -9.89
CA VAL A 179 -0.82 -30.17 -11.27
C VAL A 179 -1.55 -28.89 -11.67
N ILE A 180 -2.85 -28.80 -11.36
CA ILE A 180 -3.66 -27.61 -11.64
C ILE A 180 -3.14 -26.40 -10.85
N ALA A 181 -2.85 -26.58 -9.55
CA ALA A 181 -2.34 -25.52 -8.69
C ALA A 181 -0.96 -25.02 -9.16
N GLN A 182 -0.05 -25.94 -9.51
CA GLN A 182 1.28 -25.59 -9.99
C GLN A 182 1.22 -24.86 -11.35
N ALA A 183 0.32 -25.27 -12.24
CA ALA A 183 0.11 -24.61 -13.51
C ALA A 183 -0.48 -23.19 -13.33
N ALA A 184 -1.45 -23.04 -12.43
CA ALA A 184 -2.01 -21.74 -12.05
C ALA A 184 -0.93 -20.82 -11.45
N GLN A 185 -0.12 -21.34 -10.53
CA GLN A 185 0.95 -20.59 -9.86
C GLN A 185 2.02 -20.15 -10.87
N ARG A 186 2.40 -21.02 -11.81
CA ARG A 186 3.38 -20.69 -12.85
C ARG A 186 2.89 -19.57 -13.77
N GLU A 187 1.63 -19.64 -14.18
CA GLU A 187 1.02 -18.60 -15.01
C GLU A 187 0.86 -17.30 -14.22
N ALA A 188 0.45 -17.39 -12.95
CA ALA A 188 0.34 -16.25 -12.05
C ALA A 188 1.68 -15.55 -11.87
N MET A 189 2.77 -16.27 -11.62
CA MET A 189 4.12 -15.67 -11.52
C MET A 189 4.56 -15.00 -12.81
N THR A 190 4.10 -15.48 -13.97
CA THR A 190 4.42 -14.89 -15.28
C THR A 190 3.62 -13.59 -15.52
N GLN A 191 2.40 -13.52 -15.00
CA GLN A 191 1.46 -12.42 -15.23
C GLN A 191 1.46 -11.34 -14.13
N VAL A 192 1.85 -11.72 -12.91
CA VAL A 192 2.03 -10.82 -11.76
C VAL A 192 3.38 -10.11 -11.95
N GLN A 193 3.47 -9.27 -12.97
CA GLN A 193 4.53 -8.29 -13.04
C GLN A 193 4.30 -7.25 -11.94
N PRO A 194 5.35 -6.76 -11.25
CA PRO A 194 5.21 -5.74 -10.21
C PRO A 194 4.41 -4.52 -10.67
N GLN A 195 4.47 -4.18 -11.96
CA GLN A 195 3.71 -3.08 -12.57
C GLN A 195 2.19 -3.31 -12.49
N HIS A 196 1.71 -4.52 -12.77
CA HIS A 196 0.28 -4.85 -12.71
C HIS A 196 -0.26 -4.81 -11.28
N LEU A 197 0.55 -5.21 -10.28
CA LEU A 197 0.20 -5.06 -8.87
C LEU A 197 0.07 -3.59 -8.48
N LEU A 198 1.02 -2.74 -8.91
CA LEU A 198 0.97 -1.31 -8.61
C LEU A 198 -0.29 -0.66 -9.20
N ASP A 199 -0.65 -0.98 -10.44
CA ASP A 199 -1.90 -0.49 -11.05
C ASP A 199 -3.13 -0.86 -10.22
N VAL A 200 -3.20 -2.10 -9.73
CA VAL A 200 -4.31 -2.57 -8.89
C VAL A 200 -4.33 -1.81 -7.56
N VAL A 201 -3.18 -1.66 -6.94
CA VAL A 201 -3.01 -0.97 -5.65
C VAL A 201 -3.48 0.48 -5.75
N THR A 202 -3.20 1.19 -6.85
CA THR A 202 -3.70 2.57 -7.02
C THR A 202 -5.23 2.68 -6.98
N GLN A 203 -5.95 1.63 -7.39
CA GLN A 203 -7.42 1.57 -7.41
C GLN A 203 -8.03 1.09 -6.07
N LEU A 204 -7.20 0.58 -5.16
CA LEU A 204 -7.62 0.14 -3.83
C LEU A 204 -7.53 1.31 -2.84
N ASN A 205 -8.48 1.36 -1.91
CA ASN A 205 -8.46 2.33 -0.82
C ASN A 205 -7.39 1.99 0.23
N GLU A 206 -7.09 2.91 1.15
CA GLU A 206 -6.06 2.74 2.18
C GLU A 206 -6.22 1.45 3.00
N HIS A 207 -7.45 1.10 3.40
CA HIS A 207 -7.73 -0.11 4.16
C HIS A 207 -7.58 -1.40 3.33
N GLU A 208 -8.06 -1.39 2.09
CA GLU A 208 -7.93 -2.48 1.13
C GLU A 208 -6.46 -2.76 0.78
N ARG A 209 -5.60 -1.73 0.75
CA ARG A 209 -4.16 -1.89 0.52
C ARG A 209 -3.45 -2.54 1.69
N GLU A 210 -3.82 -2.20 2.92
CA GLU A 210 -3.28 -2.85 4.13
C GLU A 210 -3.66 -4.34 4.14
N GLU A 211 -4.93 -4.65 3.93
CA GLU A 211 -5.43 -6.02 3.89
C GLU A 211 -4.79 -6.83 2.74
N LEU A 212 -4.61 -6.23 1.56
CA LEU A 212 -3.91 -6.88 0.44
C LEU A 212 -2.44 -7.18 0.80
N THR A 213 -1.77 -6.25 1.49
CA THR A 213 -0.37 -6.43 1.90
C THR A 213 -0.27 -7.59 2.88
N GLU A 214 -1.16 -7.66 3.87
CA GLU A 214 -1.22 -8.77 4.85
C GLU A 214 -1.45 -10.11 4.14
N VAL A 215 -2.41 -10.17 3.22
CA VAL A 215 -2.71 -11.35 2.42
C VAL A 215 -1.52 -11.79 1.55
N LEU A 216 -0.87 -10.86 0.85
CA LEU A 216 0.28 -11.17 -0.01
C LEU A 216 1.49 -11.67 0.79
N VAL A 217 1.67 -11.12 1.99
CA VAL A 217 2.68 -11.55 2.95
C VAL A 217 2.38 -12.94 3.48
N GLU A 218 1.15 -13.20 3.92
CA GLU A 218 0.73 -14.49 4.45
C GLU A 218 0.85 -15.59 3.38
N ALA A 219 0.48 -15.28 2.14
CA ALA A 219 0.49 -16.21 1.03
C ALA A 219 1.89 -16.48 0.44
N GLN A 220 2.95 -15.80 0.93
CA GLN A 220 4.34 -15.90 0.42
C GLN A 220 4.46 -15.76 -1.11
N VAL A 221 3.54 -15.03 -1.74
CA VAL A 221 3.50 -14.88 -3.20
C VAL A 221 4.63 -13.98 -3.69
N VAL A 222 5.19 -13.15 -2.80
CA VAL A 222 6.23 -12.17 -3.10
C VAL A 222 7.56 -12.66 -2.51
N PRO A 223 8.64 -12.77 -3.31
CA PRO A 223 9.97 -13.09 -2.80
C PRO A 223 10.42 -12.09 -1.72
N GLU A 224 11.08 -12.57 -0.67
CA GLU A 224 11.57 -11.76 0.47
C GLU A 224 12.39 -10.54 0.02
N GLU A 225 13.16 -10.67 -1.06
CA GLU A 225 14.00 -9.59 -1.62
C GLU A 225 13.19 -8.40 -2.18
N GLN A 226 11.97 -8.64 -2.65
CA GLN A 226 11.09 -7.62 -3.24
C GLN A 226 9.99 -7.16 -2.28
N ARG A 227 9.82 -7.89 -1.17
CA ARG A 227 8.82 -7.61 -0.14
C ARG A 227 8.97 -6.22 0.43
N GLY A 228 10.19 -5.77 0.73
CA GLY A 228 10.43 -4.41 1.24
C GLY A 228 10.02 -3.31 0.25
N LEU A 229 10.28 -3.49 -1.06
CA LEU A 229 9.91 -2.51 -2.08
C LEU A 229 8.40 -2.51 -2.37
N LEU A 230 7.78 -3.68 -2.38
CA LEU A 230 6.34 -3.80 -2.59
C LEU A 230 5.58 -3.26 -1.36
N GLU A 231 6.00 -3.58 -0.15
CA GLU A 231 5.40 -3.07 1.08
C GLU A 231 5.51 -1.54 1.14
N GLU A 232 6.63 -0.96 0.74
CA GLU A 232 6.80 0.51 0.67
C GLU A 232 5.92 1.18 -0.41
N ALA A 233 5.62 0.46 -1.50
CA ALA A 233 4.82 0.96 -2.60
C ALA A 233 3.31 0.74 -2.43
N VAL A 234 2.92 -0.30 -1.69
CA VAL A 234 1.53 -0.70 -1.46
C VAL A 234 0.97 -0.12 -0.17
N ARG A 235 1.80 0.05 0.86
CA ARG A 235 1.33 0.52 2.16
C ARG A 235 0.84 1.98 2.06
N PRO A 236 -0.32 2.29 2.65
CA PRO A 236 -0.81 3.66 2.69
C PRO A 236 0.18 4.62 3.35
N GLY A 237 0.37 5.79 2.75
CA GLY A 237 1.36 6.77 3.20
C GLY A 237 2.79 6.48 2.72
N GLY A 238 2.95 5.53 1.78
CA GLY A 238 4.21 5.26 1.08
C GLY A 238 4.70 6.46 0.25
N TYR A 239 5.88 6.31 -0.37
CA TYR A 239 6.49 7.40 -1.15
C TYR A 239 5.59 7.91 -2.29
N ALA A 240 4.79 7.04 -2.89
CA ALA A 240 3.90 7.42 -3.98
C ALA A 240 2.74 8.30 -3.53
N ASP A 241 2.11 8.00 -2.39
CA ASP A 241 1.03 8.83 -1.84
C ASP A 241 1.57 10.20 -1.42
N LYS A 242 2.78 10.26 -0.84
CA LYS A 242 3.46 11.52 -0.51
C LYS A 242 3.81 12.32 -1.73
N LEU A 243 4.30 11.66 -2.78
CA LEU A 243 4.59 12.31 -4.05
C LEU A 243 3.30 12.86 -4.68
N SER A 244 2.22 12.09 -4.67
CA SER A 244 0.89 12.53 -5.10
C SER A 244 0.41 13.73 -4.30
N MET A 245 0.55 13.71 -2.97
CA MET A 245 0.20 14.84 -2.11
C MET A 245 1.06 16.07 -2.41
N ALA A 246 2.37 15.92 -2.55
CA ALA A 246 3.29 17.01 -2.93
C ALA A 246 2.96 17.58 -4.31
N LEU A 247 2.65 16.72 -5.29
CA LEU A 247 2.20 17.12 -6.62
C LEU A 247 0.85 17.84 -6.55
N GLY A 248 -0.03 17.44 -5.62
CA GLY A 248 -1.29 18.09 -5.29
C GLY A 248 -1.08 19.50 -4.76
N TRP A 249 -0.20 19.69 -3.76
CA TRP A 249 0.17 21.02 -3.25
C TRP A 249 0.79 21.90 -4.33
N ALA A 250 1.68 21.36 -5.15
CA ALA A 250 2.26 22.08 -6.28
C ALA A 250 1.20 22.49 -7.30
N SER A 251 0.19 21.64 -7.57
CA SER A 251 -0.94 21.99 -8.43
C SER A 251 -1.79 23.12 -7.85
N LEU A 252 -2.00 23.11 -6.54
CA LEU A 252 -2.78 24.13 -5.82
C LEU A 252 -2.02 25.46 -5.82
N ALA A 253 -0.71 25.43 -5.53
CA ALA A 253 0.17 26.59 -5.61
C ALA A 253 0.16 27.21 -7.01
N ARG A 254 0.18 26.38 -8.07
CA ARG A 254 0.08 26.85 -9.45
C ARG A 254 -1.26 27.51 -9.75
N LYS A 255 -2.37 26.96 -9.24
CA LYS A 255 -3.71 27.53 -9.40
C LYS A 255 -3.84 28.91 -8.72
N TYR A 256 -3.20 29.09 -7.56
CA TYR A 256 -3.24 30.34 -6.79
C TYR A 256 -1.99 31.20 -6.95
N VAL A 257 -1.16 30.97 -7.97
CA VAL A 257 0.11 31.70 -8.17
C VAL A 257 -0.11 33.21 -8.31
N TRP A 258 -1.25 33.62 -8.87
CA TRP A 258 -1.62 35.02 -9.04
C TRP A 258 -1.77 35.74 -7.70
N VAL A 259 -2.20 35.06 -6.63
CA VAL A 259 -2.35 35.65 -5.29
C VAL A 259 -0.97 35.98 -4.72
N PHE A 260 -0.01 35.06 -4.87
CA PHE A 260 1.36 35.24 -4.41
C PHE A 260 2.10 36.38 -5.14
N VAL A 261 1.69 36.72 -6.36
CA VAL A 261 2.25 37.84 -7.13
C VAL A 261 1.48 39.15 -6.86
N ALA A 262 0.16 39.09 -6.79
CA ALA A 262 -0.68 40.27 -6.56
C ALA A 262 -0.44 40.89 -5.18
N LEU A 263 -0.21 40.06 -4.15
CA LEU A 263 -0.04 40.54 -2.78
C LEU A 263 1.22 41.43 -2.63
N PRO A 264 2.44 41.05 -3.06
CA PRO A 264 3.60 41.94 -3.08
C PRO A 264 3.40 43.22 -3.92
N ILE A 265 2.66 43.14 -5.03
CA ILE A 265 2.34 44.33 -5.85
C ILE A 265 1.52 45.33 -5.07
N VAL A 266 0.45 44.85 -4.42
CA VAL A 266 -0.43 45.70 -3.61
C VAL A 266 0.35 46.28 -2.43
N GLU A 267 1.15 45.46 -1.76
CA GLU A 267 2.00 45.90 -0.65
C GLU A 267 2.99 47.00 -1.08
N PHE A 268 3.70 46.81 -2.19
CA PHE A 268 4.63 47.80 -2.71
C PHE A 268 3.92 49.10 -3.11
N ALA A 269 2.79 49.01 -3.82
CA ALA A 269 2.00 50.18 -4.20
C ALA A 269 1.53 50.96 -2.96
N LEU A 270 1.03 50.26 -1.95
CA LEU A 270 0.65 50.87 -0.68
C LEU A 270 1.87 51.50 0.01
N SER A 271 3.00 50.81 0.10
CA SER A 271 4.24 51.34 0.70
C SER A 271 4.70 52.65 0.04
N MET A 272 4.52 52.78 -1.28
CA MET A 272 4.83 53.99 -2.03
C MET A 272 3.84 55.11 -1.73
N VAL A 273 2.53 54.82 -1.75
CA VAL A 273 1.47 55.81 -1.47
C VAL A 273 1.59 56.34 -0.04
N PHE A 274 1.77 55.46 0.95
CA PHE A 274 1.87 55.87 2.35
C PHE A 274 3.13 56.71 2.62
N GLY A 275 4.27 56.34 2.02
CA GLY A 275 5.49 57.13 2.18
C GLY A 275 5.50 58.46 1.43
N LEU A 276 4.54 58.71 0.52
CA LEU A 276 4.35 60.01 -0.13
C LEU A 276 3.32 60.87 0.60
N MET A 277 2.26 60.27 1.14
CA MET A 277 1.15 60.99 1.76
C MET A 277 1.36 61.29 3.25
N PHE A 278 2.14 60.47 3.95
CA PHE A 278 2.33 60.59 5.39
C PHE A 278 3.83 60.66 5.71
N GLU A 279 4.31 61.88 5.97
CA GLU A 279 5.67 62.09 6.46
C GLU A 279 5.76 61.61 7.91
N CYS A 280 6.54 60.54 8.14
CA CYS A 280 6.96 60.13 9.48
C CYS A 280 8.49 60.19 9.54
N ALA A 281 9.01 60.65 10.69
CA ALA A 281 10.46 60.73 10.92
C ALA A 281 11.12 59.36 11.17
N THR A 282 10.34 58.28 11.25
CA THR A 282 10.84 56.93 11.51
C THR A 282 11.20 56.22 10.20
N PRO A 283 12.18 55.29 10.22
CA PRO A 283 12.59 54.56 9.02
C PRO A 283 11.62 53.42 8.63
N LEU A 284 10.49 53.28 9.32
CA LEU A 284 9.50 52.21 9.09
C LEU A 284 8.93 52.17 7.65
N PRO A 285 8.58 53.30 7.00
CA PRO A 285 8.14 53.27 5.59
C PRO A 285 9.24 52.81 4.63
N SER A 286 10.50 53.15 4.91
CA SER A 286 11.65 52.67 4.14
C SER A 286 11.84 51.17 4.32
N TRP A 287 11.70 50.65 5.55
CA TRP A 287 11.72 49.22 5.83
C TRP A 287 10.65 48.47 5.02
N LEU A 288 9.42 48.98 4.98
CA LEU A 288 8.31 48.36 4.25
C LEU A 288 8.59 48.27 2.75
N ARG A 289 9.20 49.31 2.14
CA ARG A 289 9.57 49.29 0.72
C ARG A 289 10.57 48.19 0.40
N PHE A 290 11.61 48.04 1.22
CA PHE A 290 12.61 46.98 1.05
C PHE A 290 12.00 45.59 1.28
N ASP A 291 11.10 45.45 2.25
CA ASP A 291 10.38 44.21 2.50
C ASP A 291 9.52 43.80 1.29
N SER A 292 8.81 44.75 0.69
CA SER A 292 8.01 44.49 -0.51
C SER A 292 8.88 44.08 -1.71
N VAL A 293 10.05 44.70 -1.91
CA VAL A 293 11.01 44.29 -2.95
C VAL A 293 11.50 42.86 -2.69
N LEU A 294 11.81 42.53 -1.43
CA LEU A 294 12.23 41.18 -1.07
C LEU A 294 11.12 40.15 -1.36
N ALA A 295 9.87 40.48 -1.05
CA ALA A 295 8.72 39.63 -1.35
C ALA A 295 8.51 39.42 -2.85
N PHE A 296 8.74 40.45 -3.65
CA PHE A 296 8.75 40.32 -5.10
C PHE A 296 9.85 39.39 -5.61
N LEU A 297 11.06 39.50 -5.06
CA LEU A 297 12.16 38.60 -5.42
C LEU A 297 11.83 37.15 -5.04
N VAL A 298 11.23 36.92 -3.87
CA VAL A 298 10.74 35.59 -3.47
C VAL A 298 9.69 35.08 -4.45
N ALA A 299 8.66 35.87 -4.76
CA ALA A 299 7.61 35.50 -5.71
C ALA A 299 8.18 35.22 -7.12
N GLY A 300 9.12 36.04 -7.58
CA GLY A 300 9.83 35.84 -8.84
C GLY A 300 10.66 34.56 -8.85
N SER A 301 11.35 34.24 -7.75
CA SER A 301 12.13 32.99 -7.61
C SER A 301 11.23 31.74 -7.62
N ILE A 302 10.05 31.80 -7.00
CA ILE A 302 9.05 30.73 -7.01
C ILE A 302 8.52 30.55 -8.43
N PHE A 303 8.14 31.65 -9.10
CA PHE A 303 7.65 31.61 -10.48
C PHE A 303 8.69 31.03 -11.44
N PHE A 304 9.94 31.52 -11.36
CA PHE A 304 11.06 31.00 -12.15
C PHE A 304 11.28 29.51 -11.93
N THR A 305 11.35 29.07 -10.67
CA THR A 305 11.52 27.66 -10.31
C THR A 305 10.37 26.81 -10.85
N GLY A 306 9.13 27.30 -10.75
CA GLY A 306 7.94 26.62 -11.27
C GLY A 306 7.94 26.46 -12.79
N VAL A 307 8.40 27.47 -13.53
CA VAL A 307 8.53 27.39 -15.00
C VAL A 307 9.64 26.41 -15.40
N VAL A 308 10.80 26.48 -14.74
CA VAL A 308 11.95 25.62 -15.04
C VAL A 308 11.67 24.15 -14.72
N LEU A 309 10.98 23.87 -13.60
CA LEU A 309 10.64 22.51 -13.17
C LEU A 309 9.31 22.00 -13.74
N GLN A 310 8.62 22.79 -14.56
CA GLN A 310 7.38 22.38 -15.22
C GLN A 310 7.50 21.04 -15.99
N PRO A 311 8.50 20.80 -16.85
CA PRO A 311 8.61 19.53 -17.57
C PRO A 311 8.84 18.35 -16.63
N VAL A 312 9.62 18.55 -15.55
CA VAL A 312 9.80 17.54 -14.50
C VAL A 312 8.47 17.21 -13.85
N TYR A 313 7.71 18.24 -13.49
CA TYR A 313 6.42 18.10 -12.83
C TYR A 313 5.40 17.36 -13.71
N GLU A 314 5.29 17.71 -14.99
CA GLU A 314 4.37 17.06 -15.93
C GLU A 314 4.71 15.58 -16.10
N LYS A 315 5.99 15.25 -16.29
CA LYS A 315 6.44 13.85 -16.41
C LYS A 315 6.26 13.05 -15.12
N LEU A 316 6.52 13.67 -13.97
CA LEU A 316 6.36 13.04 -12.67
C LEU A 316 4.89 12.85 -12.30
N ARG A 317 4.01 13.71 -12.81
CA ARG A 317 2.56 13.59 -12.67
C ARG A 317 1.97 12.50 -13.56
N GLU A 318 2.52 12.31 -14.77
CA GLU A 318 2.12 11.23 -15.68
C GLU A 318 2.46 9.84 -15.13
N ASP A 319 3.65 9.70 -14.53
CA ASP A 319 4.15 8.41 -14.03
C ASP A 319 4.95 8.55 -12.72
N PRO A 320 4.27 8.80 -11.57
CA PRO A 320 4.94 8.97 -10.28
C PRO A 320 5.59 7.66 -9.79
N HIS A 321 4.94 6.52 -10.03
CA HIS A 321 5.41 5.22 -9.57
C HIS A 321 6.60 4.72 -10.38
N GLY A 322 6.56 4.82 -11.71
CA GLY A 322 7.67 4.43 -12.55
C GLY A 322 8.91 5.29 -12.29
N ALA A 323 8.75 6.57 -11.93
CA ALA A 323 9.88 7.42 -11.55
C ALA A 323 10.57 6.93 -10.26
N VAL A 324 9.79 6.59 -9.23
CA VAL A 324 10.31 6.00 -7.98
C VAL A 324 10.96 4.64 -8.25
N HIS A 325 10.33 3.79 -9.07
CA HIS A 325 10.89 2.48 -9.39
C HIS A 325 12.22 2.60 -10.14
N ARG A 326 12.29 3.47 -11.16
CA ARG A 326 13.53 3.76 -11.90
C ARG A 326 14.60 4.35 -10.98
N TRP A 327 14.23 5.19 -10.01
CA TRP A 327 15.16 5.72 -9.02
C TRP A 327 15.82 4.61 -8.19
N HIS A 328 15.03 3.66 -7.67
CA HIS A 328 15.55 2.54 -6.88
C HIS A 328 16.33 1.51 -7.69
N GLN A 329 15.98 1.30 -8.96
CA GLN A 329 16.71 0.38 -9.84
C GLN A 329 18.13 0.87 -10.17
N VAL A 330 18.40 2.18 -10.06
CA VAL A 330 19.75 2.70 -10.33
C VAL A 330 20.65 2.47 -9.12
N SER A 331 21.49 1.43 -9.22
CA SER A 331 22.53 1.05 -8.26
C SER A 331 23.25 2.26 -7.64
N GLU A 332 23.55 2.17 -6.34
CA GLU A 332 24.10 3.29 -5.55
C GLU A 332 25.37 3.93 -6.12
N GLY A 333 26.19 3.20 -6.89
CA GLY A 333 27.47 3.67 -7.44
C GLY A 333 27.46 4.55 -8.70
N ARG A 334 26.30 4.88 -9.31
CA ARG A 334 26.26 5.77 -10.50
C ARG A 334 26.16 7.25 -10.13
N SER A 335 26.72 8.12 -10.98
CA SER A 335 26.67 9.58 -10.81
C SER A 335 25.23 10.09 -10.63
N PHE A 336 25.03 11.06 -9.72
CA PHE A 336 23.71 11.60 -9.38
C PHE A 336 22.96 12.16 -10.60
N ARG A 337 23.69 12.73 -11.56
CA ARG A 337 23.16 13.18 -12.85
C ARG A 337 22.46 12.04 -13.59
N THR A 338 23.14 10.91 -13.75
CA THR A 338 22.58 9.75 -14.45
C THR A 338 21.42 9.10 -13.67
N LYS A 339 21.35 9.27 -12.34
CA LYS A 339 20.20 8.84 -11.54
C LYS A 339 18.96 9.68 -11.86
N LEU A 340 19.10 11.01 -11.86
CA LEU A 340 18.00 11.93 -12.18
C LEU A 340 17.47 11.76 -13.61
N GLU A 341 18.37 11.73 -14.60
CA GLU A 341 17.99 11.57 -16.02
C GLU A 341 17.27 10.23 -16.29
N ARG A 342 17.61 9.16 -15.54
CA ARG A 342 16.90 7.87 -15.65
C ARG A 342 15.58 7.83 -14.89
N ALA A 343 15.48 8.54 -13.77
CA ALA A 343 14.24 8.57 -13.00
C ALA A 343 13.12 9.25 -13.78
N VAL A 344 13.41 10.37 -14.45
CA VAL A 344 12.45 11.10 -15.27
C VAL A 344 12.97 11.20 -16.71
N PRO A 345 12.62 10.23 -17.58
CA PRO A 345 13.11 10.21 -18.94
C PRO A 345 12.58 11.41 -19.74
N GLY A 346 13.47 12.02 -20.52
CA GLY A 346 13.13 13.15 -21.39
C GLY A 346 13.29 14.54 -20.77
N VAL A 347 13.80 14.65 -19.54
CA VAL A 347 14.18 15.93 -18.94
C VAL A 347 15.69 16.10 -18.90
N ASP A 348 16.17 17.19 -19.49
CA ASP A 348 17.58 17.55 -19.45
C ASP A 348 18.06 17.88 -18.03
N PHE A 349 19.27 17.46 -17.70
CA PHE A 349 19.90 17.78 -16.40
C PHE A 349 20.01 19.28 -16.14
N GLU A 350 20.04 20.10 -17.18
CA GLU A 350 20.04 21.55 -17.10
C GLU A 350 18.79 22.09 -16.39
N ALA A 351 17.61 21.50 -16.61
CA ALA A 351 16.39 21.90 -15.92
C ALA A 351 16.51 21.69 -14.40
N TYR A 352 17.11 20.57 -13.97
CA TYR A 352 17.38 20.31 -12.55
C TYR A 352 18.40 21.28 -11.96
N ARG A 353 19.44 21.65 -12.73
CA ARG A 353 20.45 22.61 -12.29
C ARG A 353 19.84 24.00 -12.08
N TRP A 354 19.09 24.50 -13.06
CA TRP A 354 18.40 25.79 -12.95
C TRP A 354 17.32 25.77 -11.86
N GLY A 355 16.59 24.66 -11.73
CA GLY A 355 15.64 24.45 -10.65
C GLY A 355 16.31 24.48 -9.28
N ALA A 356 17.46 23.82 -9.11
CA ALA A 356 18.22 23.82 -7.87
C ALA A 356 18.75 25.23 -7.50
N ILE A 357 19.23 25.99 -8.49
CA ILE A 357 19.62 27.39 -8.30
C ILE A 357 18.41 28.23 -7.86
N GLY A 358 17.25 28.04 -8.50
CA GLY A 358 16.00 28.71 -8.14
C GLY A 358 15.55 28.40 -6.70
N VAL A 359 15.57 27.13 -6.31
CA VAL A 359 15.27 26.69 -4.93
C VAL A 359 16.27 27.28 -3.94
N PHE A 360 17.56 27.27 -4.25
CA PHE A 360 18.59 27.85 -3.38
C PHE A 360 18.38 29.36 -3.20
N ALA A 361 18.13 30.09 -4.29
CA ALA A 361 17.83 31.51 -4.25
C ALA A 361 16.56 31.80 -3.42
N MET A 362 15.50 31.00 -3.59
CA MET A 362 14.27 31.10 -2.80
C MET A 362 14.56 30.90 -1.30
N VAL A 363 15.28 29.84 -0.92
CA VAL A 363 15.63 29.56 0.48
C VAL A 363 16.47 30.70 1.06
N PHE A 364 17.47 31.19 0.32
CA PHE A 364 18.30 32.32 0.74
C PHE A 364 17.46 33.59 0.97
N LEU A 365 16.57 33.94 0.04
CA LEU A 365 15.69 35.11 0.17
C LEU A 365 14.73 34.99 1.35
N VAL A 366 14.20 33.79 1.62
CA VAL A 366 13.35 33.54 2.81
C VAL A 366 14.15 33.74 4.10
N LEU A 367 15.40 33.25 4.18
CA LEU A 367 16.27 33.47 5.34
C LEU A 367 16.57 34.95 5.57
N VAL A 368 16.86 35.69 4.49
CA VAL A 368 17.01 37.15 4.55
C VAL A 368 15.71 37.80 5.03
N GLY A 369 14.55 37.31 4.58
CA GLY A 369 13.23 37.79 5.00
C GLY A 369 12.93 37.56 6.48
N VAL A 370 13.36 36.42 7.04
CA VAL A 370 13.25 36.15 8.48
C VAL A 370 14.06 37.18 9.27
N PHE A 371 15.31 37.42 8.88
CA PHE A 371 16.15 38.43 9.53
C PHE A 371 15.56 39.85 9.38
N TRP A 372 15.04 40.18 8.19
CA TRP A 372 14.42 41.46 7.91
C TRP A 372 13.12 41.70 8.70
N ALA A 373 12.31 40.66 8.90
CA ALA A 373 11.11 40.71 9.72
C ALA A 373 11.41 41.04 11.19
N VAL A 374 12.50 40.52 11.75
CA VAL A 374 12.96 40.84 13.11
C VAL A 374 13.30 42.33 13.22
N ILE A 375 14.04 42.89 12.25
CA ILE A 375 14.32 44.33 12.18
C ILE A 375 13.00 45.13 12.14
N GLY A 376 12.03 44.68 11.34
CA GLY A 376 10.72 45.32 11.23
C GLY A 376 9.97 45.41 12.56
N VAL A 377 10.07 44.39 13.42
CA VAL A 377 9.48 44.42 14.77
C VAL A 377 10.13 45.50 15.64
N PHE A 378 11.46 45.62 15.61
CA PHE A 378 12.16 46.66 16.35
C PHE A 378 11.79 48.06 15.85
N GLU A 379 11.68 48.26 14.54
CA GLU A 379 11.27 49.54 13.95
C GLU A 379 9.80 49.88 14.26
N LEU A 380 8.92 48.87 14.31
CA LEU A 380 7.54 49.03 14.74
C LEU A 380 7.46 49.48 16.20
N LEU A 381 8.23 48.85 17.09
CA LEU A 381 8.33 49.24 18.50
C LEU A 381 8.86 50.66 18.68
N ALA A 382 9.91 51.03 17.93
CA ALA A 382 10.43 52.39 17.93
C ALA A 382 9.37 53.40 17.45
N THR A 383 8.62 53.05 16.40
CA THR A 383 7.55 53.91 15.86
C THR A 383 6.37 54.07 16.81
N LEU A 384 6.05 53.03 17.60
CA LEU A 384 5.04 53.11 18.67
C LEU A 384 5.43 54.11 19.76
N VAL A 385 6.72 54.22 20.08
CA VAL A 385 7.23 55.14 21.11
C VAL A 385 7.37 56.57 20.58
N LEU A 386 7.91 56.73 19.37
CA LEU A 386 8.18 58.04 18.78
C LEU A 386 6.94 58.73 18.21
N GLY A 387 5.87 57.96 17.98
CA GLY A 387 4.63 58.43 17.39
C GLY A 387 4.71 58.57 15.87
N CYS A 388 3.68 58.09 15.18
CA CYS A 388 3.50 58.24 13.74
C CYS A 388 2.00 58.18 13.43
N ASN A 389 1.61 58.46 12.18
CA ASN A 389 0.22 58.36 11.75
C ASN A 389 -0.34 56.94 12.02
N VAL A 390 -1.49 56.88 12.70
CA VAL A 390 -2.18 55.64 13.08
C VAL A 390 -2.44 54.73 11.88
N ALA A 391 -2.77 55.29 10.71
CA ALA A 391 -3.02 54.50 9.50
C ALA A 391 -1.76 53.77 9.01
N THR A 392 -0.60 54.43 9.06
CA THR A 392 0.69 53.82 8.68
C THR A 392 1.04 52.69 9.65
N LEU A 393 0.78 52.91 10.95
CA LEU A 393 1.05 51.93 12.00
C LEU A 393 0.19 50.67 11.84
N ILE A 394 -1.12 50.83 11.61
CA ILE A 394 -2.04 49.69 11.38
C ILE A 394 -1.63 48.88 10.15
N MET A 395 -1.30 49.54 9.04
CA MET A 395 -0.85 48.86 7.82
C MET A 395 0.46 48.11 8.03
N CYS A 396 1.44 48.71 8.70
CA CYS A 396 2.70 48.03 9.02
C CYS A 396 2.47 46.83 9.94
N MET A 397 1.60 46.95 10.95
CA MET A 397 1.21 45.80 11.80
C MET A 397 0.57 44.67 10.99
N LEU A 398 -0.30 45.00 10.03
CA LEU A 398 -0.93 43.99 9.17
C LEU A 398 0.10 43.24 8.33
N PHE A 399 1.02 43.95 7.65
CA PHE A 399 2.03 43.31 6.82
C PHE A 399 3.04 42.51 7.64
N ILE A 400 3.53 43.06 8.76
CA ILE A 400 4.38 42.33 9.70
C ILE A 400 3.66 41.07 10.20
N GLY A 401 2.40 41.20 10.63
CA GLY A 401 1.58 40.07 11.07
C GLY A 401 1.41 39.00 9.99
N LEU A 402 1.16 39.40 8.74
CA LEU A 402 1.04 38.49 7.61
C LEU A 402 2.37 37.76 7.33
N ARG A 403 3.51 38.45 7.42
CA ARG A 403 4.85 37.86 7.27
C ARG A 403 5.13 36.83 8.35
N PHE A 404 4.91 37.18 9.62
CA PHE A 404 5.07 36.23 10.72
C PHE A 404 4.13 35.04 10.59
N GLY A 405 2.88 35.27 10.22
CA GLY A 405 1.90 34.20 9.96
C GLY A 405 2.38 33.25 8.87
N PHE A 406 2.90 33.78 7.76
CA PHE A 406 3.47 32.98 6.68
C PHE A 406 4.71 32.18 7.13
N LEU A 407 5.63 32.81 7.86
CA LEU A 407 6.83 32.14 8.38
C LEU A 407 6.48 31.02 9.37
N VAL A 408 5.57 31.28 10.31
CA VAL A 408 5.08 30.26 11.26
C VAL A 408 4.39 29.12 10.51
N SER A 409 3.54 29.43 9.53
CA SER A 409 2.89 28.40 8.70
C SER A 409 3.91 27.54 7.93
N MET A 410 4.94 28.15 7.34
CA MET A 410 6.02 27.44 6.66
C MET A 410 6.82 26.54 7.62
N VAL A 411 7.12 27.03 8.83
CA VAL A 411 7.84 26.24 9.85
C VAL A 411 6.99 25.08 10.34
N LEU A 412 5.70 25.29 10.60
CA LEU A 412 4.77 24.22 11.00
C LEU A 412 4.61 23.17 9.88
N LEU A 413 4.51 23.61 8.62
CA LEU A 413 4.48 22.71 7.47
C LEU A 413 5.78 21.89 7.37
N LEU A 414 6.94 22.54 7.56
CA LEU A 414 8.24 21.86 7.57
C LEU A 414 8.32 20.85 8.70
N PHE A 415 7.89 21.20 9.92
CA PHE A 415 7.83 20.27 11.04
C PHE A 415 6.90 19.10 10.77
N PHE A 416 5.72 19.34 10.18
CA PHE A 416 4.81 18.28 9.78
C PHE A 416 5.46 17.31 8.77
N VAL A 417 6.14 17.86 7.76
CA VAL A 417 6.86 17.05 6.77
C VAL A 417 8.03 16.28 7.41
N LEU A 418 8.80 16.91 8.29
CA LEU A 418 9.93 16.28 8.98
C LEU A 418 9.48 15.20 9.97
N ASP A 419 8.43 15.46 10.74
CA ASP A 419 7.82 14.49 11.67
C ASP A 419 7.31 13.27 10.90
N GLU A 420 6.61 13.50 9.78
CA GLU A 420 6.17 12.42 8.92
C GLU A 420 7.37 11.61 8.41
N VAL A 421 8.43 12.27 7.88
CA VAL A 421 9.65 11.57 7.43
C VAL A 421 10.33 10.79 8.57
N GLN A 422 10.42 11.35 9.78
CA GLN A 422 11.06 10.71 10.92
C GLN A 422 10.27 9.52 11.45
N LYS A 423 8.94 9.64 11.52
CA LYS A 423 8.02 8.57 11.94
C LYS A 423 8.15 7.34 11.05
N HIS A 424 8.51 7.50 9.78
CA HIS A 424 8.76 6.39 8.86
C HIS A 424 10.19 5.83 8.98
N ARG A 425 11.20 6.69 9.17
CA ARG A 425 12.59 6.24 9.38
C ARG A 425 12.73 5.39 10.65
N SER A 426 12.04 5.77 11.73
CA SER A 426 12.04 5.00 12.98
C SER A 426 11.32 3.65 12.82
N ARG A 427 10.23 3.58 12.05
CA ARG A 427 9.53 2.32 11.73
C ARG A 427 10.37 1.37 10.86
N LEU A 428 11.09 1.89 9.87
CA LEU A 428 11.99 1.08 9.03
C LEU A 428 13.10 0.40 9.85
N THR A 429 13.60 1.09 10.87
CA THR A 429 14.66 0.57 11.75
C THR A 429 14.15 -0.57 12.64
N VAL A 430 12.86 -0.57 13.01
CA VAL A 430 12.24 -1.62 13.82
C VAL A 430 11.97 -2.89 13.00
N LEU A 431 11.58 -2.76 11.72
CA LEU A 431 11.34 -3.90 10.83
C LEU A 431 12.64 -4.55 10.31
N GLY A 432 13.72 -3.77 10.14
CA GLY A 432 15.04 -4.30 9.77
C GLY A 432 15.83 -4.94 10.93
N SER A 433 15.47 -4.63 12.19
CA SER A 433 16.13 -5.14 13.40
C SER A 433 15.65 -6.53 13.82
N THR A 434 14.46 -6.97 13.36
CA THR A 434 13.97 -8.34 13.57
C THR A 434 14.41 -9.33 12.50
N ALA A 435 15.21 -8.90 11.52
CA ALA A 435 16.13 -9.82 10.85
C ALA A 435 17.19 -10.20 11.91
N VAL A 436 16.84 -11.17 12.74
CA VAL A 436 17.77 -11.92 13.60
C VAL A 436 19.03 -12.12 12.76
N PRO A 437 20.20 -11.59 13.17
CA PRO A 437 21.43 -11.98 12.50
C PRO A 437 21.44 -13.50 12.59
N MET A 438 21.21 -14.17 11.46
CA MET A 438 21.43 -15.60 11.37
C MET A 438 22.88 -15.74 11.78
N THR A 439 23.06 -16.23 13.01
CA THR A 439 24.35 -16.48 13.61
C THR A 439 25.11 -17.31 12.59
N GLU A 440 26.25 -16.77 12.18
CA GLU A 440 27.17 -17.34 11.19
C GLU A 440 27.73 -18.72 11.62
N ASP A 441 27.24 -19.26 12.74
CA ASP A 441 27.53 -20.56 13.31
C ASP A 441 26.74 -21.72 12.67
N ALA A 442 25.83 -21.46 11.72
CA ALA A 442 25.13 -22.51 10.97
C ALA A 442 25.82 -22.89 9.65
N ARG A 443 27.15 -22.71 9.53
CA ARG A 443 27.90 -23.41 8.47
C ARG A 443 27.91 -24.91 8.79
N PRO A 444 27.48 -25.78 7.86
CA PRO A 444 27.71 -27.21 8.00
C PRO A 444 29.21 -27.41 8.15
N ARG A 445 29.60 -28.01 9.28
CA ARG A 445 30.96 -28.46 9.55
C ARG A 445 31.35 -29.39 8.41
N ASP A 446 32.12 -28.88 7.45
CA ASP A 446 32.69 -29.67 6.38
C ASP A 446 33.35 -30.88 7.02
N ARG A 447 32.86 -32.06 6.65
CA ARG A 447 33.52 -33.33 6.95
C ARG A 447 34.86 -33.30 6.25
N GLN A 448 35.86 -32.89 7.01
CA GLN A 448 37.26 -33.04 6.70
C GLN A 448 37.50 -34.52 6.35
N PRO A 449 37.87 -34.86 5.11
CA PRO A 449 38.24 -36.22 4.78
C PRO A 449 39.50 -36.60 5.57
N PRO A 450 39.67 -37.88 5.93
CA PRO A 450 40.83 -38.31 6.70
C PRO A 450 42.10 -38.00 5.92
N HIS A 451 42.99 -37.25 6.56
CA HIS A 451 44.35 -37.02 6.10
C HIS A 451 45.03 -38.38 5.90
N ASP A 452 45.20 -38.76 4.63
CA ASP A 452 46.06 -39.88 4.25
C ASP A 452 47.51 -39.42 4.38
N HIS A 453 48.19 -40.07 5.31
CA HIS A 453 49.60 -39.89 5.61
C HIS A 453 50.38 -40.60 4.51
N ARG A 454 50.78 -39.87 3.46
CA ARG A 454 51.80 -40.36 2.52
C ARG A 454 52.91 -39.35 2.33
N ASP A 455 54.02 -39.71 2.95
CA ASP A 455 55.38 -39.32 2.63
C ASP A 455 55.60 -39.27 1.11
N PHE A 456 56.14 -38.16 0.60
CA PHE A 456 56.97 -38.18 -0.60
C PHE A 456 58.02 -37.07 -0.55
N LEU A 457 59.17 -37.47 0.00
CA LEU A 457 60.54 -37.23 -0.46
C LEU A 457 60.88 -35.90 -1.17
N MET A 458 61.83 -35.22 -0.51
CA MET A 458 62.91 -34.39 -1.04
C MET A 458 63.10 -34.36 -2.57
N GLY A 459 63.25 -33.13 -3.09
CA GLY A 459 64.05 -32.83 -4.27
C GLY A 459 64.53 -31.37 -4.22
N PRO A 460 65.84 -31.11 -4.15
CA PRO A 460 66.39 -29.75 -4.17
C PRO A 460 66.75 -29.31 -5.60
N GLY A 461 66.70 -28.00 -5.84
CA GLY A 461 67.23 -27.35 -7.04
C GLY A 461 66.12 -26.67 -7.85
N THR A 462 66.29 -25.47 -8.39
CA THR A 462 67.47 -24.66 -8.65
C THR A 462 67.03 -23.21 -8.89
N ALA A 463 67.96 -22.29 -8.65
CA ALA A 463 67.91 -20.88 -9.01
C ALA A 463 67.88 -20.65 -10.54
N TRP A 464 67.92 -19.36 -10.93
CA TRP A 464 68.00 -18.75 -12.29
C TRP A 464 66.62 -18.59 -12.96
N GLU A 465 66.14 -17.42 -13.39
CA GLU A 465 66.68 -16.06 -13.62
C GLU A 465 65.67 -14.97 -13.21
#